data_AF-B0MAW8-F1
#
_entry.id   AF-B0MAW8-F1
#
_cell.length_a   1.000
_cell.length_b   1.000
_cell.length_c   1.000
_cell.angle_alpha   90.00
_cell.angle_beta   90.00
_cell.angle_gamma   90.00
#
_symmetry.space_group_name_H-M   'P 1'
#
loop_
_entity.id
_entity.type
_entity.pdbx_description
1 polymer ?
#
loop_
_entity_poly.entity_id
_entity_poly.type
_entity_poly.pdbx_seq_one_letter_code
_entity_poly.pdbx_strand_id
1 'polypeptide(L)' 'MNNIIEKAQAMDQFGNNLPDVEQGGQIELGEIWDGTGDVPQESWSIQITDSDWINYCFEIVEKNSDPLKTVIRITDIELI' A
#
# COMPACT_ATOMS: atom_id res chain seq x y z
N MET A 1 -3.20 13.85 -4.74
CA MET A 1 -2.32 12.91 -5.46
C MET A 1 -0.94 13.05 -4.85
N ASN A 2 -0.43 11.97 -4.26
CA ASN A 2 0.85 11.97 -3.55
C ASN A 2 2.00 11.89 -4.57
N ASN A 3 2.94 12.86 -4.53
CA ASN A 3 4.09 12.93 -5.44
C ASN A 3 4.90 11.61 -5.51
N ILE A 4 4.91 10.82 -4.43
CA ILE A 4 5.62 9.54 -4.38
C ILE A 4 4.89 8.46 -5.19
N ILE A 5 3.56 8.40 -5.10
CA ILE A 5 2.75 7.41 -5.82
C ILE A 5 2.79 7.71 -7.33
N GLU A 6 2.66 8.97 -7.72
CA GLU A 6 2.79 9.36 -9.14
C GLU A 6 4.14 8.92 -9.73
N LYS A 7 5.21 9.13 -8.97
CA LYS A 7 6.55 8.72 -9.37
C LYS A 7 6.65 7.19 -9.46
N ALA A 8 6.12 6.46 -8.49
CA ALA A 8 6.12 5.00 -8.50
C ALA A 8 5.32 4.45 -9.70
N GLN A 9 4.14 5.00 -9.99
CA GLN A 9 3.33 4.63 -11.16
C GLN A 9 4.07 4.89 -12.48
N ALA A 10 4.82 5.98 -12.58
CA ALA A 10 5.62 6.27 -13.77
C ALA A 10 6.83 5.34 -13.93
N MET A 11 7.35 4.80 -12.83
CA MET A 11 8.49 3.87 -12.82
C MET A 11 8.07 2.41 -12.99
N ASP A 12 6.82 2.07 -12.66
CA ASP A 12 6.36 0.71 -12.53
C ASP A 12 6.42 -0.07 -13.85
N GLN A 13 7.21 -1.15 -13.82
CA GLN A 13 7.45 -2.04 -14.95
C GLN A 13 6.48 -3.22 -14.98
N PHE A 14 5.76 -3.47 -13.88
CA PHE A 14 4.92 -4.66 -13.71
C PHE A 14 3.42 -4.37 -13.91
N GLY A 15 3.02 -3.11 -14.04
CA GLY A 15 1.62 -2.73 -14.27
C GLY A 15 0.75 -2.96 -13.03
N ASN A 16 1.32 -2.75 -11.84
CA ASN A 16 0.65 -2.74 -10.57
C ASN A 16 -0.45 -1.67 -10.52
N ASN A 17 -1.54 -2.00 -9.84
CA ASN A 17 -2.60 -1.02 -9.55
C ASN A 17 -2.30 -0.31 -8.22
N LEU A 18 -1.36 0.65 -8.25
CA LEU A 18 -0.99 1.41 -7.06
C LEU A 18 -2.14 2.37 -6.67
N PRO A 19 -2.73 2.26 -5.46
CA PRO A 19 -3.88 3.07 -5.07
C PRO A 19 -3.48 4.54 -4.86
N ASP A 20 -4.29 5.49 -5.35
CA ASP A 20 -4.08 6.92 -5.12
C ASP A 20 -4.57 7.31 -3.72
N VAL A 21 -3.65 7.27 -2.75
CA VAL A 21 -3.92 7.57 -1.34
C VAL A 21 -2.90 8.55 -0.78
N GLU A 22 -3.33 9.39 0.15
CA GLU A 22 -2.47 10.35 0.86
C GLU A 22 -2.24 9.91 2.31
N GLN A 23 -1.19 10.44 2.92
CA GLN A 23 -0.93 10.26 4.34
C GLN A 23 -2.15 10.73 5.17
N GLY A 24 -2.59 9.91 6.11
CA GLY A 24 -3.82 10.09 6.88
C GLY A 24 -5.09 9.55 6.20
N GLY A 25 -5.02 9.19 4.92
CA GLY A 25 -6.09 8.53 4.17
C GLY A 25 -6.41 7.15 4.73
N GLN A 26 -7.70 6.79 4.69
CA GLN A 26 -8.19 5.48 5.13
C GLN A 26 -8.64 4.65 3.95
N ILE A 27 -8.16 3.42 3.87
CA ILE A 27 -8.46 2.46 2.80
C ILE A 27 -8.67 1.07 3.41
N GLU A 28 -9.26 0.17 2.64
CA GLU A 28 -9.27 -1.26 2.97
C GLU A 28 -7.89 -1.86 2.69
N LEU A 29 -7.43 -2.78 3.53
CA LEU A 29 -6.12 -3.42 3.36
C LEU A 29 -5.99 -4.11 1.99
N GLY A 30 -7.10 -4.61 1.45
CA GLY A 30 -7.20 -5.21 0.12
C GLY A 30 -6.84 -4.28 -1.04
N GLU A 31 -6.76 -2.97 -0.82
CA GLU A 31 -6.33 -2.01 -1.84
C GLU A 31 -4.81 -2.04 -2.09
N ILE A 32 -4.01 -2.46 -1.10
CA ILE A 32 -2.54 -2.58 -1.22
C ILE A 32 -2.06 -4.02 -1.13
N TRP A 33 -2.81 -4.92 -0.50
CA TRP A 33 -2.42 -6.31 -0.27
C TRP A 33 -3.39 -7.27 -0.95
N ASP A 34 -2.86 -8.24 -1.68
CA ASP A 34 -3.63 -9.19 -2.50
C ASP A 34 -4.08 -10.45 -1.74
N GLY A 35 -3.81 -10.53 -0.43
CA GLY A 35 -4.14 -11.67 0.40
C GLY A 35 -3.07 -12.76 0.44
N THR A 36 -1.90 -12.54 -0.17
CA THR A 36 -0.81 -13.52 -0.19
C THR A 36 0.11 -13.40 1.03
N GLY A 37 0.56 -14.53 1.55
CA GLY A 37 1.43 -14.58 2.71
C GLY A 37 0.71 -14.26 4.03
N ASP A 38 1.46 -13.75 5.00
CA ASP A 38 0.94 -13.36 6.30
C ASP A 38 0.25 -11.99 6.24
N VAL A 39 -0.82 -11.82 7.02
CA VAL A 39 -1.57 -10.56 7.06
C VAL A 39 -0.68 -9.43 7.57
N PRO A 40 -0.35 -8.42 6.74
CA PRO A 40 0.52 -7.33 7.16
C PRO A 40 -0.15 -6.51 8.27
N GLN A 41 0.64 -6.14 9.29
CA GLN A 41 0.14 -5.43 10.47
C GLN A 41 0.58 -3.95 10.53
N GLU A 42 1.67 -3.60 9.83
CA GLU A 42 2.32 -2.28 9.96
C GLU A 42 2.69 -1.68 8.60
N SER A 43 3.07 -2.50 7.62
CA SER A 43 3.36 -2.03 6.28
C SER A 43 3.23 -3.13 5.24
N TRP A 44 3.12 -2.71 3.97
CA TRP A 44 3.20 -3.60 2.83
C TRP A 44 3.93 -2.92 1.68
N SER A 45 4.85 -3.65 1.04
CA SER A 45 5.66 -3.14 -0.06
C SER A 45 5.32 -3.84 -1.36
N ILE A 46 5.21 -3.05 -2.44
CA ILE A 46 4.94 -3.52 -3.79
C ILE A 46 6.18 -3.24 -4.63
N GLN A 47 6.69 -4.28 -5.28
CA GLN A 47 7.82 -4.15 -6.20
C GLN A 47 7.37 -3.45 -7.48
N ILE A 48 8.10 -2.42 -7.90
CA ILE A 48 7.77 -1.62 -9.09
C ILE A 48 8.85 -1.69 -10.18
N THR A 49 10.10 -2.01 -9.84
CA THR A 49 11.15 -2.34 -10.81
C THR A 49 11.97 -3.54 -10.31
N ASP A 50 12.99 -3.97 -11.05
CA ASP A 50 13.94 -4.98 -10.58
C ASP A 50 14.70 -4.56 -9.30
N SER A 51 14.73 -3.26 -8.96
CA SER A 51 15.51 -2.69 -7.86
C SER A 51 14.78 -1.69 -6.97
N ASP A 52 13.51 -1.40 -7.24
CA ASP A 52 12.75 -0.36 -6.52
C ASP A 52 11.38 -0.90 -6.05
N TRP A 53 10.96 -0.43 -4.87
CA TRP A 53 9.69 -0.77 -4.23
C TRP A 53 8.98 0.49 -3.74
N ILE A 54 7.65 0.45 -3.74
CA ILE A 54 6.85 1.41 -2.98
C ILE A 54 6.36 0.73 -1.70
N ASN A 55 6.57 1.37 -0.56
CA ASN A 55 6.17 0.86 0.75
C ASN A 55 5.05 1.74 1.33
N TYR A 56 3.95 1.11 1.72
CA TYR A 56 2.83 1.76 2.41
C TYR A 56 2.89 1.39 3.88
N CYS A 57 3.20 2.36 4.74
CA CYS A 57 3.13 2.22 6.19
C CYS A 57 1.73 2.59 6.68
N PHE A 58 1.19 1.85 7.63
CA PHE A 58 -0.16 2.08 8.11
C PHE A 58 -0.40 1.62 9.56
N GLU A 59 -1.50 2.11 10.13
CA GLU A 59 -2.06 1.61 11.38
C GLU A 59 -3.44 0.99 11.12
N ILE A 60 -3.80 -0.05 11.89
CA ILE A 60 -5.13 -0.66 11.82
C ILE A 60 -6.12 0.24 12.57
N VAL A 61 -7.12 0.73 11.84
CA VAL A 61 -8.22 1.55 12.39
C VAL A 61 -9.39 0.68 12.83
N GLU A 62 -9.77 -0.30 12.00
CA GLU A 62 -10.89 -1.20 12.26
C GLU A 62 -10.58 -2.61 11.77
N LYS A 63 -10.62 -3.59 12.68
CA LYS A 63 -10.42 -5.00 12.34
C LYS A 63 -11.69 -5.62 11.79
N ASN A 64 -11.56 -6.38 10.72
CA ASN A 64 -12.64 -7.19 10.16
C ASN A 64 -12.30 -8.69 10.27
N SER A 65 -13.32 -9.56 10.26
CA SER A 65 -13.12 -11.01 10.17
C SER A 65 -12.45 -11.44 8.87
N ASP A 66 -12.67 -10.66 7.80
CA ASP A 66 -11.97 -10.76 6.53
C ASP A 66 -10.80 -9.76 6.53
N PRO A 67 -9.54 -10.22 6.58
CA PRO A 67 -8.38 -9.33 6.66
C PRO A 67 -8.32 -8.29 5.54
N LEU A 68 -8.77 -8.61 4.32
CA LEU A 68 -8.77 -7.68 3.19
C LEU A 68 -9.70 -6.48 3.43
N LYS A 69 -10.74 -6.64 4.25
CA LYS A 69 -11.70 -5.59 4.62
C LYS A 69 -11.31 -4.84 5.90
N THR A 70 -10.12 -5.11 6.43
CA THR A 70 -9.59 -4.34 7.56
C THR A 70 -9.33 -2.92 7.10
N VAL A 71 -9.87 -1.93 7.83
CA VAL A 71 -9.63 -0.53 7.52
C VAL A 71 -8.31 -0.12 8.13
N ILE A 72 -7.42 0.39 7.28
CA ILE A 72 -6.11 0.89 7.66
C ILE A 72 -6.03 2.39 7.38
N ARG A 73 -5.21 3.10 8.16
CA ARG A 73 -4.84 4.48 7.88
C ARG A 73 -3.39 4.53 7.45
N ILE A 74 -3.13 5.12 6.29
CA ILE A 74 -1.78 5.32 5.80
C ILE A 74 -1.07 6.32 6.70
N THR A 75 0.04 5.90 7.29
CA THR A 75 0.88 6.73 8.17
C THR A 75 2.09 7.27 7.44
N ASP A 76 2.59 6.58 6.42
CA ASP A 76 3.66 7.04 5.53
C ASP A 76 3.66 6.28 4.21
N ILE A 77 4.28 6.87 3.17
CA ILE A 77 4.49 6.23 1.86
C ILE A 77 5.90 6.52 1.41
N GLU A 78 6.67 5.46 1.15
CA GLU A 78 8.10 5.55 0.85
C GLU A 78 8.40 4.89 -0.49
N LEU A 79 9.35 5.47 -1.23
CA LEU A 79 9.97 4.83 -2.39
C LEU A 79 11.36 4.36 -1.98
N ILE A 80 11.60 3.05 -2.04
CA ILE A 80 12.77 2.35 -1.49
C ILE A 80 13.55 1.68 -2.61
#